data_AF-A0A821JNV9-F1
#
_entry.id   AF-A0A821JNV9-F1
#
_cell.length_a   1.000
_cell.length_b   1.000
_cell.length_c   1.000
_cell.angle_alpha   90.00
_cell.angle_beta   90.00
_cell.angle_gamma   90.00
#
_symmetry.space_group_name_H-M   'P 1'
#
loop_
_entity.id
_entity.type
_entity.pdbx_description
1 polymer ?
#
loop_
_entity_poly.entity_id
_entity_poly.type
_entity_poly.pdbx_seq_one_letter_code
_entity_poly.pdbx_strand_id
1 'polypeptide(L)'
;IPAVYALLPNRKTTTYSYLFHVLFSEAKKIGKTFAPILIMTDFEPGVTRAIALDFTEKNIQKGCFFRFCQAIYRKVQSNSLSTAYLEDIRMRSVIRQLMALALVPHEHVSLLFDHLLEGLDEHEREQLDGIFKYFETQWLRQTNMWIVFSISDRTNNYSEGM
;
A
#
# COMPACT_ATOMS: atom_id res chain seq x y z
N ILE A 1 13.18 -12.14 11.41
CA ILE A 1 12.42 -13.09 12.26
C ILE A 1 11.21 -12.35 12.81
N PRO A 2 9.99 -12.86 12.64
CA PRO A 2 8.78 -12.23 13.19
C PRO A 2 8.76 -12.32 14.72
N ALA A 3 8.28 -11.25 15.36
CA ALA A 3 8.19 -11.17 16.82
C ALA A 3 6.97 -11.91 17.39
N VAL A 4 5.87 -11.97 16.64
CA VAL A 4 4.60 -12.60 17.04
C VAL A 4 3.93 -13.22 15.83
N TYR A 5 3.23 -14.33 16.02
CA TYR A 5 2.30 -14.91 15.06
C TYR A 5 0.90 -15.02 15.68
N ALA A 6 -0.12 -14.78 14.87
CA ALA A 6 -1.51 -14.94 15.27
C ALA A 6 -2.32 -15.56 14.13
N LEU A 7 -3.06 -16.62 14.44
CA LEU A 7 -4.05 -17.20 13.53
C LEU A 7 -5.39 -16.56 13.83
N LEU A 8 -5.89 -15.76 12.89
CA LEU A 8 -7.13 -15.03 13.05
C LEU A 8 -8.28 -15.74 12.31
N PRO A 9 -9.47 -15.84 12.91
CA PRO A 9 -10.61 -16.55 12.32
C PRO A 9 -11.21 -15.84 11.11
N ASN A 10 -10.96 -14.53 10.95
CA ASN A 10 -11.47 -13.72 9.86
C ASN A 10 -10.75 -12.36 9.79
N ARG A 11 -11.16 -11.57 8.81
CA ARG A 11 -10.63 -10.25 8.41
C ARG A 11 -11.49 -9.08 8.93
N LYS A 12 -12.10 -9.21 10.11
CA LYS A 12 -12.99 -8.18 10.69
C LYS A 12 -12.22 -7.24 11.61
N THR A 13 -12.66 -5.99 11.67
CA THR A 13 -12.14 -4.96 12.58
C THR A 13 -12.08 -5.45 14.03
N THR A 14 -13.15 -6.06 14.54
CA THR A 14 -13.19 -6.56 15.92
C THR A 14 -12.14 -7.64 16.20
N THR A 15 -11.80 -8.46 15.21
CA THR A 15 -10.77 -9.50 15.34
C THR A 15 -9.37 -8.89 15.39
N TYR A 16 -9.09 -7.86 14.59
CA TYR A 16 -7.81 -7.14 14.67
C TYR A 16 -7.69 -6.34 15.97
N SER A 17 -8.75 -5.66 16.41
CA SER A 17 -8.74 -4.93 17.68
C SER A 17 -8.46 -5.85 18.85
N TYR A 18 -9.10 -7.02 18.88
CA TYR A 18 -8.81 -8.04 19.89
C TYR A 18 -7.33 -8.45 19.89
N LEU A 19 -6.74 -8.70 18.72
CA LEU A 19 -5.31 -8.99 18.61
C LEU A 19 -4.44 -7.85 19.19
N PHE A 20 -4.74 -6.59 18.87
CA PHE A 20 -3.98 -5.45 19.39
C PHE A 20 -4.08 -5.35 20.92
N HIS A 21 -5.27 -5.55 21.49
CA HIS A 21 -5.43 -5.58 22.96
C HIS A 21 -4.65 -6.71 23.63
N VAL A 22 -4.59 -7.89 23.00
CA VAL A 22 -3.71 -8.98 23.47
C VAL A 22 -2.26 -8.52 23.45
N LEU A 23 -1.78 -7.92 22.35
CA LEU A 23 -0.41 -7.41 22.25
C LEU A 23 -0.09 -6.33 23.31
N PHE A 24 -1.01 -5.41 23.56
CA PHE A 24 -0.86 -4.39 24.61
C PHE A 24 -0.72 -5.04 25.99
N SER A 25 -1.55 -6.05 26.28
CA SER A 25 -1.52 -6.81 27.54
C SER A 25 -0.22 -7.58 27.71
N GLU A 26 0.22 -8.32 26.68
CA GLU A 26 1.46 -9.09 26.73
C GLU A 26 2.71 -8.19 26.86
N ALA A 27 2.75 -7.06 26.16
CA ALA A 27 3.82 -6.09 26.32
C ALA A 27 3.89 -5.55 27.75
N LYS A 28 2.73 -5.25 28.36
CA LYS A 28 2.66 -4.76 29.73
C LYS A 28 3.18 -5.80 30.74
N LYS A 29 2.88 -7.09 30.53
CA LYS A 29 3.39 -8.17 31.40
C LYS A 29 4.91 -8.25 31.45
N ILE A 30 5.59 -7.89 30.36
CA ILE A 30 7.05 -7.85 30.29
C ILE A 30 7.63 -6.45 30.60
N GLY A 31 6.84 -5.56 31.21
CA GLY A 31 7.27 -4.21 31.59
C GLY A 31 7.51 -3.27 30.40
N LYS A 32 6.95 -3.58 29.23
CA LYS A 32 7.06 -2.76 28.02
C LYS A 32 5.73 -2.11 27.66
N THR A 33 5.80 -1.05 26.85
CA THR A 33 4.63 -0.43 26.23
C THR A 33 4.71 -0.67 24.73
N PHE A 34 3.67 -1.29 24.16
CA PHE A 34 3.58 -1.47 22.72
C PHE A 34 2.97 -0.22 22.08
N ALA A 35 3.84 0.72 21.70
CA ALA A 35 3.47 2.01 21.10
C ALA A 35 4.33 2.29 19.84
N PRO A 36 4.06 1.60 18.72
CA PRO A 36 4.84 1.74 17.49
C PRO A 36 4.66 3.12 16.85
N ILE A 37 5.74 3.80 16.46
CA ILE A 37 5.63 5.09 15.76
C ILE A 37 5.02 4.92 14.36
N LEU A 38 5.41 3.86 13.66
CA LEU A 38 4.94 3.51 12.33
C LEU A 38 4.23 2.14 12.38
N ILE A 39 3.03 2.08 11.83
CA ILE A 39 2.25 0.86 11.66
C ILE A 39 2.08 0.63 10.17
N MET A 40 2.74 -0.40 9.64
CA MET A 40 2.65 -0.80 8.24
C MET A 40 1.76 -2.01 8.09
N THR A 41 0.70 -1.89 7.30
CA THR A 41 -0.24 -2.99 7.05
C THR A 41 -0.57 -3.11 5.57
N ASP A 42 -1.23 -4.21 5.22
CA ASP A 42 -1.93 -4.31 3.94
C ASP A 42 -3.10 -3.31 3.90
N PHE A 43 -3.65 -3.07 2.70
CA PHE A 43 -4.76 -2.13 2.46
C PHE A 43 -6.13 -2.72 2.84
N GLU A 44 -6.16 -3.64 3.81
CA GLU A 44 -7.39 -4.31 4.19
C GLU A 44 -8.27 -3.39 5.08
N PRO A 45 -9.56 -3.20 4.77
CA PRO A 45 -10.40 -2.29 5.53
C PRO A 45 -10.61 -2.69 7.00
N GLY A 46 -10.49 -3.97 7.33
CA GLY A 46 -10.65 -4.49 8.69
C GLY A 46 -9.56 -3.97 9.63
N VAL A 47 -8.29 -4.21 9.27
CA VAL A 47 -7.13 -3.79 10.06
C VAL A 47 -6.97 -2.27 10.08
N THR A 48 -7.27 -1.57 8.97
CA THR A 48 -7.20 -0.11 8.92
C THR A 48 -8.14 0.55 9.92
N ARG A 49 -9.38 0.06 10.01
CA ARG A 49 -10.34 0.57 10.99
C ARG A 49 -9.94 0.21 12.42
N ALA A 50 -9.39 -0.98 12.64
CA ALA A 50 -8.94 -1.38 13.97
C ALA A 50 -7.79 -0.48 14.46
N ILE A 51 -6.84 -0.16 13.58
CA ILE A 51 -5.76 0.77 13.90
C ILE A 51 -6.30 2.14 14.30
N ALA A 52 -7.27 2.67 13.56
CA ALA A 52 -7.89 3.95 13.88
C ALA A 52 -8.68 3.95 15.20
N LEU A 53 -9.15 2.79 15.67
CA LEU A 53 -9.87 2.67 16.94
C LEU A 53 -8.93 2.49 18.14
N ASP A 54 -7.86 1.71 17.96
CA ASP A 54 -7.04 1.21 19.07
C ASP A 54 -5.72 1.96 19.25
N PHE A 55 -5.29 2.74 18.25
CA PHE A 55 -4.09 3.56 18.29
C PHE A 55 -4.41 5.05 18.25
N THR A 56 -3.43 5.88 18.59
CA THR A 56 -3.58 7.34 18.65
C THR A 56 -3.12 8.01 17.36
N GLU A 57 -3.46 9.28 17.15
CA GLU A 57 -2.99 10.09 16.01
C GLU A 57 -1.46 10.24 15.95
N LYS A 58 -0.74 9.95 17.04
CA LYS A 58 0.73 9.93 17.07
C LYS A 58 1.31 8.72 16.33
N ASN A 59 0.51 7.69 16.08
CA ASN A 59 0.89 6.49 15.35
C ASN A 59 0.64 6.73 13.86
N ILE A 60 1.69 6.70 13.04
CA ILE A 60 1.59 6.89 11.60
C ILE A 60 1.18 5.55 10.98
N GLN A 61 0.01 5.50 10.34
CA GLN A 61 -0.42 4.32 9.58
C GLN A 61 -0.06 4.45 8.11
N LYS A 62 0.56 3.40 7.55
CA LYS A 62 0.94 3.31 6.14
C LYS A 62 0.63 1.95 5.54
N GLY A 63 0.39 1.95 4.23
CA GLY A 63 0.21 0.75 3.45
C GLY A 63 1.54 0.15 3.03
N CYS A 64 1.62 -1.18 2.96
CA CYS A 64 2.79 -1.89 2.45
C CYS A 64 3.03 -1.56 0.97
N PHE A 65 4.23 -1.09 0.63
CA PHE A 65 4.59 -0.73 -0.75
C PHE A 65 4.53 -1.94 -1.71
N PHE A 66 4.90 -3.12 -1.22
CA PHE A 66 4.83 -4.35 -2.00
C PHE A 66 3.38 -4.68 -2.39
N ARG A 67 2.44 -4.58 -1.42
CA ARG A 67 1.01 -4.79 -1.69
C ARG A 67 0.42 -3.75 -2.63
N PHE A 68 0.87 -2.51 -2.53
CA PHE A 68 0.50 -1.45 -3.47
C PHE A 68 0.96 -1.78 -4.90
N CYS A 69 2.24 -2.11 -5.09
CA CYS A 69 2.76 -2.52 -6.39
C CYS A 69 2.04 -3.77 -6.93
N GLN A 70 1.76 -4.74 -6.06
CA GLN A 70 1.01 -5.95 -6.42
C GLN A 70 -0.42 -5.62 -6.87
N ALA A 71 -1.09 -4.66 -6.23
CA ALA A 71 -2.43 -4.23 -6.63
C ALA A 71 -2.43 -3.59 -8.03
N ILE A 72 -1.43 -2.74 -8.33
CA ILE A 72 -1.24 -2.18 -9.68
C ILE A 72 -0.98 -3.30 -10.69
N TYR A 73 -0.08 -4.24 -10.38
CA TYR A 73 0.21 -5.36 -11.28
C TYR A 73 -1.01 -6.27 -11.51
N ARG A 74 -1.82 -6.54 -10.49
CA ARG A 74 -3.10 -7.24 -10.67
C ARG A 74 -4.04 -6.46 -11.60
N LYS A 75 -4.01 -5.13 -11.54
CA LYS A 75 -4.79 -4.31 -12.47
C LYS A 75 -4.26 -4.45 -13.90
N VAL A 76 -2.95 -4.45 -14.11
CA VAL A 76 -2.32 -4.76 -15.42
C VAL A 76 -2.84 -6.10 -15.95
N GLN A 77 -2.82 -7.14 -15.12
CA GLN A 77 -3.31 -8.47 -15.49
C GLN A 77 -4.80 -8.48 -15.88
N SER A 78 -5.64 -7.81 -15.08
CA SER A 78 -7.09 -7.75 -15.33
C SER A 78 -7.48 -6.95 -16.58
N ASN A 79 -6.58 -6.10 -17.08
CA ASN A 79 -6.76 -5.38 -18.35
C ASN A 79 -6.10 -6.13 -19.53
N SER A 80 -5.68 -7.38 -19.34
CA SER A 80 -4.99 -8.19 -20.36
C SER A 80 -3.66 -7.60 -20.86
N LEU A 81 -3.01 -6.76 -20.05
CA LEU A 81 -1.76 -6.07 -20.41
C LEU A 81 -0.50 -6.83 -19.95
N SER A 82 -0.64 -8.07 -19.47
CA SER A 82 0.50 -8.85 -18.96
C SER A 82 1.61 -9.05 -19.99
N THR A 83 1.26 -9.43 -21.22
CA THR A 83 2.22 -9.63 -22.31
C THR A 83 2.90 -8.32 -22.69
N ALA A 84 2.11 -7.26 -22.90
CA ALA A 84 2.63 -5.94 -23.21
C ALA A 84 3.56 -5.41 -22.10
N TYR A 85 3.22 -5.61 -20.83
CA TYR A 85 4.12 -5.27 -19.72
C TYR A 85 5.47 -6.03 -19.76
N LEU A 86 5.50 -7.27 -20.27
CA LEU A 86 6.70 -8.11 -20.38
C LEU A 86 7.51 -7.90 -21.67
N GLU A 87 6.92 -7.35 -22.72
CA GLU A 87 7.56 -7.20 -24.02
C GLU A 87 7.82 -5.73 -24.39
N ASP A 88 6.92 -4.82 -23.98
CA ASP A 88 7.01 -3.39 -24.23
C ASP A 88 7.72 -2.67 -23.07
N ILE A 89 8.94 -2.21 -23.36
CA ILE A 89 9.80 -1.46 -22.43
C ILE A 89 9.15 -0.13 -22.03
N ARG A 90 8.50 0.54 -22.97
CA ARG A 90 7.89 1.85 -22.76
C ARG A 90 6.67 1.72 -21.87
N MET A 91 5.76 0.79 -22.16
CA MET A 91 4.60 0.50 -21.32
C MET A 91 5.02 0.10 -19.90
N ARG A 92 6.00 -0.82 -19.78
CA ARG A 92 6.57 -1.21 -18.48
C ARG A 92 7.10 0.00 -17.72
N SER A 93 7.81 0.90 -18.40
CA SER A 93 8.36 2.11 -17.79
C SER A 93 7.25 2.99 -17.20
N VAL A 94 6.18 3.25 -17.95
CA VAL A 94 5.05 4.07 -17.48
C VAL A 94 4.39 3.44 -16.24
N ILE A 95 4.13 2.12 -16.26
CA ILE A 95 3.53 1.42 -15.13
C ILE A 95 4.45 1.45 -13.90
N ARG A 96 5.77 1.31 -14.08
CA ARG A 96 6.74 1.42 -12.99
C ARG A 96 6.85 2.84 -12.44
N GLN A 97 6.68 3.85 -13.30
CA GLN A 97 6.62 5.25 -12.85
C GLN A 97 5.36 5.51 -12.02
N LEU A 98 4.20 4.95 -12.40
CA LEU A 98 3.00 4.98 -11.55
C LEU A 98 3.25 4.33 -10.18
N MET A 99 3.93 3.18 -10.13
CA MET A 99 4.33 2.57 -8.85
C MET A 99 5.31 3.47 -8.07
N ALA A 100 6.22 4.15 -8.75
CA ALA A 100 7.20 5.03 -8.13
C ALA A 100 6.59 6.31 -7.53
N LEU A 101 5.36 6.69 -7.90
CA LEU A 101 4.64 7.80 -7.27
C LEU A 101 4.44 7.60 -5.76
N ALA A 102 4.48 6.36 -5.25
CA ALA A 102 4.44 6.11 -3.81
C ALA A 102 5.71 6.62 -3.09
N LEU A 103 6.79 6.86 -3.84
CA LEU A 103 8.12 7.18 -3.33
C LEU A 103 8.47 8.67 -3.45
N VAL A 104 7.52 9.52 -3.86
CA VAL A 104 7.71 10.97 -3.95
C VAL A 104 6.91 11.70 -2.86
N PRO A 105 7.28 12.94 -2.49
CA PRO A 105 6.50 13.74 -1.57
C PRO A 105 5.05 13.89 -2.05
N HIS A 106 4.10 13.90 -1.11
CA HIS A 106 2.67 13.90 -1.42
C HIS A 106 2.27 15.10 -2.29
N GLU A 107 2.85 16.26 -2.00
CA GLU A 107 2.66 17.51 -2.71
C GLU A 107 3.03 17.46 -4.20
N HIS A 108 3.90 16.52 -4.60
CA HIS A 108 4.34 16.36 -5.99
C HIS A 108 3.60 15.24 -6.73
N VAL A 109 2.83 14.41 -6.04
CA VAL A 109 2.18 13.22 -6.64
C VAL A 109 1.25 13.61 -7.78
N SER A 110 0.35 14.57 -7.56
CA SER A 110 -0.63 14.96 -8.58
C SER A 110 0.06 15.54 -9.82
N LEU A 111 1.02 16.44 -9.61
CA LEU A 111 1.80 17.04 -10.71
C LEU A 111 2.53 15.97 -11.55
N LEU A 112 3.18 15.02 -10.89
CA LEU A 112 3.91 13.96 -11.59
C LEU A 112 2.97 12.97 -12.29
N PHE A 113 1.79 12.72 -11.73
CA PHE A 113 0.77 11.92 -12.39
C PHE A 113 0.26 12.59 -13.67
N ASP A 114 0.00 13.90 -13.63
CA ASP A 114 -0.43 14.68 -14.80
C ASP A 114 0.66 14.69 -15.87
N HIS A 115 1.92 14.88 -15.51
CA HIS A 115 3.04 14.78 -16.45
C HIS A 115 3.18 13.40 -17.09
N LEU A 116 2.91 12.32 -16.34
CA LEU A 116 2.88 10.97 -16.93
C LEU A 116 1.78 10.86 -17.99
N LEU A 117 0.59 11.41 -17.73
CA LEU A 117 -0.53 11.41 -18.67
C LEU A 117 -0.22 12.23 -19.93
N GLU A 118 0.36 13.42 -19.77
CA GLU A 118 0.74 14.31 -20.87
C GLU A 118 1.77 13.64 -21.80
N GLY A 119 2.74 12.94 -21.22
CA GLY A 119 3.83 12.29 -21.94
C GLY A 119 3.44 11.03 -22.73
N LEU A 120 2.19 10.58 -22.65
CA LEU A 120 1.69 9.46 -23.46
C LEU A 120 1.33 9.91 -24.89
N ASP A 121 1.40 9.00 -25.86
CA ASP A 121 0.74 9.19 -27.16
C ASP A 121 -0.73 8.73 -27.13
N GLU A 122 -1.45 8.87 -28.26
CA GLU A 122 -2.87 8.49 -28.35
C GLU A 122 -3.10 6.99 -28.12
N HIS A 123 -2.22 6.15 -28.66
CA HIS A 123 -2.33 4.70 -28.53
C HIS A 123 -2.02 4.24 -27.10
N GLU A 124 -0.98 4.79 -26.49
CA GLU A 124 -0.62 4.54 -25.09
C GLU A 124 -1.76 4.98 -24.15
N ARG A 125 -2.37 6.15 -24.42
CA ARG A 125 -3.53 6.63 -23.65
C ARG A 125 -4.70 5.67 -23.72
N GLU A 126 -5.05 5.19 -24.90
CA GLU A 126 -6.13 4.22 -25.08
C GLU A 126 -5.85 2.90 -24.34
N GLN A 127 -4.64 2.37 -24.48
CA GLN A 127 -4.26 1.10 -23.84
C GLN A 127 -4.19 1.20 -22.31
N LEU A 128 -3.70 2.33 -21.77
CA LEU A 128 -3.46 2.50 -20.33
C LEU A 128 -4.61 3.19 -19.59
N ASP A 129 -5.65 3.66 -20.29
CA ASP A 129 -6.81 4.36 -19.72
C ASP A 129 -7.38 3.64 -18.49
N GLY A 130 -7.58 2.32 -18.58
CA GLY A 130 -8.11 1.51 -17.49
C GLY A 130 -7.20 1.44 -16.25
N ILE A 131 -5.89 1.58 -16.43
CA ILE A 131 -4.92 1.64 -15.33
C ILE A 131 -4.88 3.03 -14.71
N PHE A 132 -4.83 4.10 -15.53
CA PHE A 132 -4.77 5.47 -15.03
C PHE A 132 -6.06 5.85 -14.28
N LYS A 133 -7.24 5.50 -14.81
CA LYS A 133 -8.52 5.69 -14.11
C LYS A 133 -8.58 4.92 -12.80
N TYR A 134 -8.09 3.69 -12.79
CA TYR A 134 -7.97 2.91 -11.56
C TYR A 134 -7.04 3.59 -10.55
N PHE A 135 -5.89 4.08 -11.01
CA PHE A 135 -4.92 4.71 -10.14
C PHE A 135 -5.47 5.98 -9.51
N GLU A 136 -6.07 6.84 -10.32
CA GLU A 136 -6.70 8.07 -9.86
C GLU A 136 -7.81 7.80 -8.83
N THR A 137 -8.71 6.87 -9.13
CA THR A 137 -9.87 6.58 -8.27
C THR A 137 -9.52 5.85 -6.99
N GLN A 138 -8.54 4.93 -7.01
CA GLN A 138 -8.21 4.11 -5.84
C GLN A 138 -7.10 4.71 -5.00
N TRP A 139 -6.11 5.36 -5.60
CA TRP A 139 -4.92 5.83 -4.89
C TRP A 139 -4.91 7.34 -4.72
N LEU A 140 -5.18 8.13 -5.77
CA LEU A 140 -5.13 9.59 -5.64
C LEU A 140 -6.27 10.17 -4.81
N ARG A 141 -7.49 9.65 -4.96
CA ARG A 141 -8.69 10.26 -4.35
C ARG A 141 -9.05 9.76 -2.95
N GLN A 142 -8.56 8.60 -2.51
CA GLN A 142 -9.08 7.95 -1.29
C GLN A 142 -8.20 8.12 -0.05
N THR A 143 -6.88 8.03 -0.17
CA THR A 143 -5.99 8.02 1.00
C THR A 143 -4.53 8.26 0.62
N ASN A 144 -3.75 8.82 1.53
CA ASN A 144 -2.29 8.97 1.41
C ASN A 144 -1.51 7.82 2.05
N MET A 145 -2.19 6.75 2.45
CA MET A 145 -1.57 5.58 3.09
C MET A 145 -0.56 4.87 2.18
N TRP A 146 -0.77 4.89 0.87
CA TRP A 146 0.13 4.24 -0.10
C TRP A 146 1.41 5.03 -0.38
N ILE A 147 1.46 6.31 0.01
CA ILE A 147 2.66 7.16 -0.12
C ILE A 147 3.60 6.83 1.03
N VAL A 148 4.75 6.24 0.69
CA VAL A 148 5.79 5.76 1.62
C VAL A 148 7.09 6.57 1.51
N PHE A 149 7.01 7.79 0.97
CA PHE A 149 8.13 8.73 0.96
C PHE A 149 8.71 8.92 2.37
N SER A 150 10.05 8.94 2.46
CA SER A 150 10.81 9.07 3.71
C SER A 150 10.62 7.97 4.76
N ILE A 151 10.00 6.83 4.40
CA ILE A 151 9.94 5.64 5.26
C ILE A 151 11.15 4.76 5.00
N SER A 152 11.84 4.28 6.04
CA SER A 152 13.00 3.39 5.90
C SER A 152 12.60 1.98 5.46
N ASP A 153 11.70 1.35 6.21
CA ASP A 153 11.20 0.00 5.95
C ASP A 153 9.85 0.07 5.25
N ARG A 154 9.86 -0.12 3.92
CA ARG A 154 8.69 0.10 3.04
C ARG A 154 7.94 -1.17 2.66
N THR A 155 8.55 -2.33 2.90
CA THR A 155 8.00 -3.63 2.58
C THR A 155 7.92 -4.49 3.84
N ASN A 156 6.90 -5.32 3.90
CA ASN A 156 6.73 -6.35 4.90
C ASN A 156 7.38 -7.69 4.44
N ASN A 157 8.38 -7.66 3.53
CA ASN A 157 8.98 -8.85 2.94
C ASN A 157 9.54 -9.83 4.00
N TYR A 158 9.92 -9.33 5.18
CA TYR A 158 10.32 -10.17 6.33
C TYR A 158 9.19 -11.02 6.94
N SER A 159 7.92 -10.71 6.67
CA SER A 159 6.75 -11.44 7.15
C SER A 159 6.04 -12.29 6.09
N GLU A 160 6.35 -12.14 4.80
CA GLU A 160 5.69 -12.88 3.71
C GLU A 160 6.52 -14.05 3.13
N GLY A 161 7.76 -14.24 3.61
CA GLY A 161 8.66 -15.32 3.20
C GLY A 161 8.57 -16.61 4.02
N MET A 162 7.40 -16.95 4.58
CA MET A 162 7.14 -18.19 5.31
C MET A 162 5.96 -18.95 4.75
#